data_AF-A0A971SCF4-F1
#
_entry.id   AF-A0A971SCF4-F1
#
_cell.length_a   1.000
_cell.length_b   1.000
_cell.length_c   1.000
_cell.angle_alpha   90.00
_cell.angle_beta   90.00
_cell.angle_gamma   90.00
#
_symmetry.space_group_name_H-M   'P 1'
#
loop_
_entity.id
_entity.type
_entity.pdbx_description
1 polymer ?
#
loop_
_entity_poly.entity_id
_entity_poly.type
_entity_poly.pdbx_seq_one_letter_code
_entity_poly.pdbx_strand_id
1 'polypeptide(L)'
;MALEPLFLDLIQVYRDAYQTLLTRLVDQELRGLSTFHTKALLRDIDDTVEKLKQYQSDWINHAVPFGYQEGSQAVVDKLTKRYGMTDINVAFGGVHTEAVNAIVRDTFSDIAAATDFMADNLKQAIRDAAKEQYRIGLITGETRRSMTKGLVDKLSRKGFTVYLDEKGRYIPLREYANALLEEQWVGFVDKAGRRWDLLNYSEMLTRTKVLEASNVGTENRMVQNGLDLVLISSHHADDWCRFYENRVFSISGQSSEYPPLSQVPNGGCPM
;
A
#
# COMPACT_ATOMS: atom_id res chain seq x y z
N MET A 1 -6.46 -11.85 -15.26
CA MET A 1 -6.54 -13.04 -14.37
C MET A 1 -5.16 -13.49 -13.85
N ALA A 2 -4.04 -12.79 -14.16
CA ALA A 2 -2.69 -13.23 -13.76
C ALA A 2 -2.04 -12.41 -12.62
N LEU A 3 -2.65 -11.29 -12.21
CA LEU A 3 -2.13 -10.43 -11.13
C LEU A 3 -2.63 -10.80 -9.72
N GLU A 4 -3.77 -11.49 -9.65
CA GLU A 4 -4.48 -11.81 -8.41
C GLU A 4 -3.62 -12.57 -7.38
N PRO A 5 -2.78 -13.55 -7.77
CA PRO A 5 -1.91 -14.25 -6.82
C PRO A 5 -0.87 -13.32 -6.19
N LEU A 6 -0.24 -12.46 -7.00
CA LEU A 6 0.77 -11.51 -6.52
C LEU A 6 0.15 -10.44 -5.61
N PHE A 7 -1.09 -10.02 -5.86
CA PHE A 7 -1.79 -9.09 -4.99
C PHE A 7 -2.11 -9.68 -3.61
N LEU A 8 -2.54 -10.94 -3.58
CA LEU A 8 -2.88 -11.63 -2.32
C LEU A 8 -1.65 -11.85 -1.43
N ASP A 9 -0.48 -12.09 -2.04
CA ASP A 9 0.76 -12.37 -1.29
C ASP A 9 1.20 -11.18 -0.42
N LEU A 10 1.28 -9.97 -0.97
CA LEU A 10 1.75 -8.81 -0.20
C LEU A 10 0.75 -8.44 0.91
N ILE A 11 -0.54 -8.46 0.59
CA ILE A 11 -1.62 -8.19 1.56
C ILE A 11 -1.54 -9.19 2.73
N GLN A 12 -1.31 -10.47 2.45
CA GLN A 12 -1.17 -11.50 3.48
C GLN A 12 0.07 -11.28 4.35
N VAL A 13 1.21 -10.90 3.76
CA VAL A 13 2.43 -10.60 4.53
C VAL A 13 2.22 -9.41 5.49
N TYR A 14 1.58 -8.34 5.03
CA TYR A 14 1.23 -7.20 5.89
C TYR A 14 0.28 -7.61 7.02
N ARG A 15 -0.70 -8.48 6.71
CA ARG A 15 -1.64 -9.03 7.68
C ARG A 15 -0.92 -9.84 8.76
N ASP A 16 -0.05 -10.76 8.37
CA ASP A 16 0.67 -11.67 9.28
C ASP A 16 1.65 -10.90 10.18
N ALA A 17 2.36 -9.93 9.60
CA ALA A 17 3.23 -9.01 10.33
C ALA A 17 2.45 -8.29 11.43
N TYR A 18 1.26 -7.80 11.10
CA TYR A 18 0.44 -7.08 12.06
C TYR A 18 -0.18 -8.00 13.13
N GLN A 19 -0.68 -9.19 12.75
CA GLN A 19 -1.17 -10.20 13.71
C GLN A 19 -0.09 -10.61 14.71
N THR A 20 1.16 -10.71 14.23
CA THR A 20 2.32 -10.97 15.09
C THR A 20 2.50 -9.87 16.12
N LEU A 21 2.48 -8.59 15.70
CA LEU A 21 2.59 -7.45 16.61
C LEU A 21 1.45 -7.39 17.62
N LEU A 22 0.23 -7.70 17.19
CA LEU A 22 -0.93 -7.76 18.07
C LEU A 22 -0.80 -8.83 19.14
N THR A 23 -0.43 -10.04 18.73
CA THR A 23 -0.27 -11.17 19.64
C THR A 23 0.78 -10.84 20.69
N ARG A 24 1.88 -10.18 20.29
CA ARG A 24 2.93 -9.70 21.20
C ARG A 24 2.41 -8.64 22.18
N LEU A 25 1.59 -7.70 21.72
CA LEU A 25 0.96 -6.68 22.56
C LEU A 25 0.02 -7.32 23.61
N VAL A 26 -0.79 -8.30 23.21
CA VAL A 26 -1.72 -9.03 24.10
C VAL A 26 -0.96 -9.94 25.08
N ASP A 27 0.10 -10.61 24.63
CA ASP A 27 0.96 -11.42 25.51
C ASP A 27 1.68 -10.56 26.56
N GLN A 28 2.13 -9.36 26.15
CA GLN A 28 2.61 -8.38 27.11
C GLN A 28 1.52 -7.93 28.07
N GLU A 29 0.25 -7.91 27.63
CA GLU A 29 -0.86 -7.54 28.49
C GLU A 29 -1.02 -8.49 29.68
N LEU A 30 -0.86 -9.79 29.46
CA LEU A 30 -0.90 -10.81 30.51
C LEU A 30 0.22 -10.66 31.54
N ARG A 31 1.38 -10.12 31.14
CA ARG A 31 2.59 -9.95 31.97
C ARG A 31 2.63 -8.63 32.74
N GLY A 32 1.88 -7.62 32.29
CA GLY A 32 1.75 -6.33 32.96
C GLY A 32 2.75 -5.27 32.51
N LEU A 33 2.29 -4.02 32.45
CA LEU A 33 3.03 -2.89 31.89
C LEU A 33 4.30 -2.58 32.71
N SER A 34 5.43 -2.47 32.02
CA SER A 34 6.71 -1.98 32.58
C SER A 34 7.54 -1.31 31.50
N THR A 35 8.42 -0.39 31.88
CA THR A 35 9.30 0.31 30.93
C THR A 35 10.15 -0.64 30.10
N PHE A 36 10.54 -1.78 30.69
CA PHE A 36 11.24 -2.86 29.99
C PHE A 36 10.35 -3.50 28.92
N HIS A 37 9.10 -3.85 29.27
CA HIS A 37 8.15 -4.42 28.31
C HIS A 37 7.82 -3.44 27.18
N THR A 38 7.57 -2.15 27.47
CA THR A 38 7.36 -1.16 26.42
C THR A 38 8.56 -1.07 25.46
N LYS A 39 9.79 -1.08 25.97
CA LYS A 39 10.99 -1.10 25.11
C LYS A 39 11.09 -2.36 24.27
N ALA A 40 10.75 -3.52 24.82
CA ALA A 40 10.73 -4.78 24.08
C ALA A 40 9.70 -4.74 22.94
N LEU A 41 8.50 -4.23 23.19
CA LEU A 41 7.46 -4.12 22.16
C LEU A 41 7.85 -3.19 21.01
N LEU A 42 8.52 -2.07 21.32
CA LEU A 42 9.01 -1.17 20.28
C LEU A 42 10.07 -1.83 19.39
N ARG A 43 10.93 -2.69 19.97
CA ARG A 43 11.89 -3.50 19.20
C ARG A 43 11.20 -4.55 18.34
N ASP A 44 10.18 -5.23 18.88
CA ASP A 44 9.39 -6.20 18.11
C ASP A 44 8.73 -5.56 16.88
N ILE A 45 8.33 -4.27 16.97
CA ILE A 45 7.84 -3.48 15.83
C ILE A 45 8.95 -3.28 14.81
N ASP A 46 10.13 -2.81 15.23
CA ASP A 46 11.25 -2.58 14.32
C ASP A 46 11.66 -3.89 13.60
N ASP A 47 11.74 -5.01 14.32
CA ASP A 47 12.08 -6.33 13.76
C ASP A 47 11.03 -6.84 12.77
N THR A 48 9.75 -6.59 13.04
CA THR A 48 8.65 -6.95 12.13
C THR A 48 8.68 -6.12 10.86
N VAL A 49 8.94 -4.82 10.98
CA VAL A 49 9.04 -3.89 9.85
C VAL A 49 10.21 -4.25 8.95
N GLU A 50 11.35 -4.63 9.51
CA GLU A 50 12.51 -5.06 8.73
C GLU A 50 12.22 -6.32 7.91
N LYS A 51 11.57 -7.33 8.52
CA LYS A 51 11.12 -8.52 7.78
C LYS A 51 10.16 -8.17 6.66
N LEU A 52 9.19 -7.29 6.95
CA LEU A 52 8.21 -6.84 5.97
C LEU A 52 8.89 -6.15 4.77
N LYS A 53 9.91 -5.31 5.00
CA LYS A 53 10.70 -4.68 3.93
C LYS A 53 11.46 -5.68 3.06
N GLN A 54 11.97 -6.76 3.65
CA GLN A 54 12.62 -7.84 2.89
C GLN A 54 11.62 -8.54 1.96
N TYR A 55 10.43 -8.88 2.46
CA TYR A 55 9.37 -9.45 1.62
C TYR A 55 8.88 -8.49 0.54
N GLN A 56 8.70 -7.21 0.87
CA GLN A 56 8.37 -6.18 -0.11
C GLN A 56 9.40 -6.14 -1.24
N SER A 57 10.68 -6.29 -0.92
CA SER A 57 11.73 -6.31 -1.93
C SER A 57 11.58 -7.41 -2.95
N ASP A 58 11.36 -8.63 -2.46
CA ASP A 58 11.16 -9.76 -3.34
C ASP A 58 9.88 -9.58 -4.17
N TRP A 59 8.80 -9.11 -3.56
CA TRP A 59 7.54 -8.86 -4.24
C TRP A 59 7.67 -7.82 -5.36
N ILE A 60 8.29 -6.66 -5.10
CA ILE A 60 8.46 -5.58 -6.08
C ILE A 60 9.24 -6.06 -7.31
N ASN A 61 10.30 -6.83 -7.08
CA ASN A 61 11.15 -7.37 -8.15
C ASN A 61 10.42 -8.37 -9.07
N HIS A 62 9.26 -8.88 -8.68
CA HIS A 62 8.43 -9.75 -9.53
C HIS A 62 7.21 -9.00 -10.09
N ALA A 63 6.49 -8.27 -9.24
CA ALA A 63 5.21 -7.66 -9.60
C ALA A 63 5.35 -6.48 -10.57
N VAL A 64 6.38 -5.62 -10.40
CA VAL A 64 6.59 -4.47 -11.29
C VAL A 64 6.98 -4.92 -12.70
N PRO A 65 8.00 -5.78 -12.90
CA PRO A 65 8.31 -6.29 -14.24
C PRO A 65 7.12 -7.00 -14.88
N PHE A 66 6.35 -7.76 -14.10
CA PHE A 66 5.16 -8.45 -14.59
C PHE A 66 4.09 -7.46 -15.06
N GLY A 67 3.71 -6.48 -14.24
CA GLY A 67 2.74 -5.44 -14.61
C GLY A 67 3.14 -4.69 -15.87
N TYR A 68 4.43 -4.33 -15.98
CA TYR A 68 4.99 -3.70 -17.18
C TYR A 68 4.86 -4.57 -18.42
N GLN A 69 5.18 -5.87 -18.32
CA GLN A 69 5.07 -6.81 -19.44
C GLN A 69 3.61 -6.99 -19.87
N GLU A 70 2.69 -7.11 -18.92
CA GLU A 70 1.25 -7.21 -19.20
C GLU A 70 0.75 -5.98 -19.96
N GLY A 71 1.09 -4.77 -19.52
CA GLY A 71 0.71 -3.53 -20.20
C GLY A 71 1.32 -3.40 -21.60
N SER A 72 2.59 -3.77 -21.75
CA SER A 72 3.26 -3.85 -23.05
C SER A 72 2.59 -4.86 -23.98
N GLN A 73 2.21 -6.04 -23.48
CA GLN A 73 1.60 -7.08 -24.31
C GLN A 73 0.14 -6.75 -24.64
N ALA A 74 -0.60 -6.15 -23.71
CA ALA A 74 -2.00 -5.77 -23.91
C ALA A 74 -2.16 -4.80 -25.09
N VAL A 75 -1.22 -3.86 -25.28
CA VAL A 75 -1.26 -2.96 -26.43
C VAL A 75 -0.88 -3.67 -27.74
N VAL A 76 0.10 -4.57 -27.73
CA VAL A 76 0.42 -5.41 -28.91
C VAL A 76 -0.82 -6.19 -29.35
N ASP A 77 -1.48 -6.85 -28.40
CA ASP A 77 -2.71 -7.59 -28.64
C ASP A 77 -3.81 -6.70 -29.23
N LYS A 78 -3.98 -5.48 -28.71
CA LYS A 78 -4.95 -4.51 -29.21
C LYS A 78 -4.61 -4.09 -30.65
N LEU A 79 -3.34 -3.76 -30.93
CA LEU A 79 -2.87 -3.34 -32.26
C LEU A 79 -3.02 -4.45 -33.30
N THR A 80 -2.66 -5.69 -32.96
CA THR A 80 -2.77 -6.82 -33.89
C THR A 80 -4.23 -7.23 -34.10
N LYS A 81 -4.99 -7.46 -33.02
CA LYS A 81 -6.33 -8.07 -33.11
C LYS A 81 -7.40 -7.07 -33.54
N ARG A 82 -7.33 -5.81 -33.08
CA ARG A 82 -8.35 -4.80 -33.35
C ARG A 82 -8.02 -3.93 -34.56
N TYR A 83 -6.75 -3.58 -34.74
CA TYR A 83 -6.32 -2.68 -35.81
C TYR A 83 -5.64 -3.40 -36.98
N GLY A 84 -5.40 -4.71 -36.87
CA GLY A 84 -4.84 -5.52 -37.96
C GLY A 84 -3.37 -5.19 -38.28
N MET A 85 -2.64 -4.54 -37.36
CA MET A 85 -1.23 -4.24 -37.57
C MET A 85 -0.41 -5.52 -37.46
N THR A 86 0.46 -5.77 -38.43
CA THR A 86 1.24 -7.02 -38.54
C THR A 86 2.73 -6.85 -38.30
N ASP A 87 3.27 -5.64 -38.43
CA ASP A 87 4.70 -5.32 -38.23
C ASP A 87 4.90 -4.55 -36.92
N ILE A 88 4.69 -5.24 -35.80
CA ILE A 88 4.82 -4.67 -34.45
C ILE A 88 6.15 -5.14 -33.85
N ASN A 89 6.98 -4.18 -33.47
CA ASN A 89 8.19 -4.42 -32.69
C ASN A 89 7.81 -4.82 -31.25
N VAL A 90 8.02 -6.10 -30.94
CA VAL A 90 7.80 -6.70 -29.62
C VAL A 90 9.10 -6.87 -28.81
N ALA A 91 10.25 -6.47 -29.35
CA ALA A 91 11.54 -6.66 -28.69
C ALA A 91 11.60 -5.91 -27.35
N PHE A 92 12.16 -6.57 -26.33
CA PHE A 92 12.41 -6.00 -25.02
C PHE A 92 13.85 -5.47 -24.98
N GLY A 93 14.04 -4.24 -25.46
CA GLY A 93 15.35 -3.59 -25.51
C GLY A 93 15.72 -2.85 -24.21
N GLY A 94 16.91 -2.21 -24.22
CA GLY A 94 17.46 -1.50 -23.05
C GLY A 94 16.53 -0.45 -22.44
N VAL A 95 15.75 0.27 -23.28
CA VAL A 95 14.77 1.25 -22.81
C VAL A 95 13.71 0.62 -21.88
N HIS A 96 13.22 -0.59 -22.20
CA HIS A 96 12.25 -1.26 -21.35
C HIS A 96 12.89 -1.73 -20.04
N THR A 97 14.12 -2.24 -20.09
CA THR A 97 14.87 -2.63 -18.90
C THR A 97 15.12 -1.43 -17.98
N GLU A 98 15.51 -0.29 -18.54
CA GLU A 98 15.73 0.95 -17.78
C GLU A 98 14.45 1.47 -17.15
N ALA A 99 13.33 1.45 -17.88
CA ALA A 99 12.02 1.84 -17.37
C ALA A 99 11.58 0.94 -16.21
N VAL A 100 11.65 -0.38 -16.37
CA VAL A 100 11.32 -1.34 -15.29
C VAL A 100 12.18 -1.08 -14.06
N ASN A 101 13.50 -0.92 -14.23
CA ASN A 101 14.40 -0.65 -13.12
C ASN A 101 14.10 0.68 -12.41
N ALA A 102 13.64 1.70 -13.14
CA ALA A 102 13.23 2.97 -12.56
C ALA A 102 11.97 2.82 -11.72
N ILE A 103 10.94 2.15 -12.24
CA ILE A 103 9.66 1.91 -11.53
C ILE A 103 9.91 1.05 -10.29
N VAL A 104 10.77 0.03 -10.40
CA VAL A 104 11.17 -0.80 -9.26
C VAL A 104 11.77 0.07 -8.15
N ARG A 105 12.76 0.91 -8.45
CA ARG A 105 13.40 1.80 -7.46
C ARG A 105 12.42 2.78 -6.83
N ASP A 106 11.53 3.37 -7.62
CA ASP A 106 10.52 4.29 -7.13
C ASP A 106 9.52 3.58 -6.20
N THR A 107 9.00 2.43 -6.63
CA THR A 107 8.11 1.57 -5.84
C THR A 107 8.75 1.18 -4.51
N PHE A 108 10.04 0.82 -4.53
CA PHE A 108 10.82 0.55 -3.33
C PHE A 108 10.80 1.71 -2.35
N SER A 109 11.11 2.91 -2.83
CA SER A 109 11.15 4.12 -2.00
C SER A 109 9.77 4.42 -1.40
N ASP A 110 8.72 4.36 -2.20
CA ASP A 110 7.36 4.69 -1.77
C ASP A 110 6.81 3.71 -0.73
N ILE A 111 6.94 2.40 -0.99
CA ILE A 111 6.43 1.37 -0.10
C ILE A 111 7.23 1.37 1.22
N ALA A 112 8.56 1.52 1.15
CA ALA A 112 9.39 1.59 2.35
C ALA A 112 9.08 2.83 3.20
N ALA A 113 8.95 4.01 2.57
CA ALA A 113 8.64 5.25 3.27
C ALA A 113 7.26 5.18 3.95
N ALA A 114 6.26 4.61 3.29
CA ALA A 114 4.96 4.38 3.89
C ALA A 114 5.03 3.40 5.06
N THR A 115 5.75 2.29 4.91
CA THR A 115 5.93 1.30 5.97
C THR A 115 6.59 1.92 7.21
N ASP A 116 7.63 2.72 7.01
CA ASP A 116 8.30 3.43 8.10
C ASP A 116 7.39 4.43 8.78
N PHE A 117 6.62 5.19 7.99
CA PHE A 117 5.65 6.14 8.53
C PHE A 117 4.60 5.44 9.41
N MET A 118 4.09 4.28 8.98
CA MET A 118 3.15 3.48 9.77
C MET A 118 3.77 2.99 11.08
N ALA A 119 4.98 2.43 10.99
CA ALA A 119 5.72 1.93 12.14
C ALA A 119 5.98 3.03 13.17
N ASP A 120 6.43 4.19 12.72
CA ASP A 120 6.74 5.33 13.59
C ASP A 120 5.49 5.87 14.28
N ASN A 121 4.36 5.97 13.57
CA ASN A 121 3.09 6.36 14.18
C ASN A 121 2.61 5.37 15.24
N LEU A 122 2.71 4.06 14.97
CA LEU A 122 2.37 3.04 15.95
C LEU A 122 3.27 3.10 17.18
N LYS A 123 4.60 3.19 16.98
CA LYS A 123 5.59 3.35 18.06
C LYS A 123 5.29 4.59 18.90
N GLN A 124 4.96 5.71 18.26
CA GLN A 124 4.61 6.94 18.96
C GLN A 124 3.32 6.78 19.77
N ALA A 125 2.28 6.16 19.20
CA ALA A 125 1.03 5.91 19.91
C ALA A 125 1.22 5.03 21.16
N ILE A 126 2.05 3.99 21.07
CA ILE A 126 2.42 3.12 22.20
C ILE A 126 3.19 3.91 23.25
N ARG A 127 4.19 4.71 22.86
CA ARG A 127 4.98 5.53 23.79
C ARG A 127 4.09 6.49 24.57
N ASP A 128 3.18 7.19 23.88
CA ASP A 128 2.29 8.16 24.50
C ASP A 128 1.28 7.48 25.43
N ALA A 129 0.69 6.36 25.00
CA ALA A 129 -0.25 5.60 25.82
C ALA A 129 0.44 5.05 27.08
N ALA A 130 1.63 4.47 26.94
CA ALA A 130 2.40 3.94 28.05
C ALA A 130 2.81 5.04 29.04
N LYS A 131 3.35 6.16 28.55
CA LYS A 131 3.73 7.31 29.39
C LYS A 131 2.56 7.79 30.25
N GLU A 132 1.39 7.89 29.65
CA GLU A 132 0.19 8.32 30.35
C GLU A 132 -0.27 7.29 31.39
N GLN A 133 -0.29 6.00 31.04
CA GLN A 133 -0.67 4.95 31.99
C GLN A 133 0.30 4.84 33.17
N TYR A 134 1.61 5.02 32.94
CA TYR A 134 2.57 5.10 34.04
C TYR A 134 2.28 6.27 34.98
N ARG A 135 1.91 7.45 34.47
CA ARG A 135 1.54 8.59 35.31
C ARG A 135 0.30 8.30 36.15
N ILE A 136 -0.73 7.70 35.54
CA ILE A 136 -1.95 7.30 36.25
C ILE A 136 -1.59 6.32 37.36
N GLY A 137 -0.89 5.23 37.07
CA GLY A 137 -0.55 4.22 38.08
C GLY A 137 0.36 4.73 39.20
N LEU A 138 1.24 5.70 38.94
CA LEU A 138 2.02 6.36 39.99
C LEU A 138 1.17 7.20 40.95
N ILE A 139 0.05 7.77 40.47
CA ILE A 139 -0.85 8.61 41.26
C ILE A 139 -1.91 7.75 41.97
N THR A 140 -2.48 6.76 41.28
CA THR A 140 -3.62 5.98 41.75
C THR A 140 -3.24 4.68 42.46
N GLY A 141 -1.97 4.24 42.34
CA GLY A 141 -1.54 2.95 42.87
C GLY A 141 -2.08 1.74 42.08
N GLU A 142 -2.56 1.96 40.85
CA GLU A 142 -3.09 0.89 40.00
C GLU A 142 -2.08 -0.24 39.74
N THR A 143 -2.61 -1.46 39.64
CA THR A 143 -1.79 -2.63 39.31
C THR A 143 -1.26 -2.53 37.87
N ARG A 144 -0.11 -3.18 37.61
CA ARG A 144 0.46 -3.27 36.26
C ARG A 144 -0.52 -3.83 35.22
N ARG A 145 -1.43 -4.74 35.62
CA ARG A 145 -2.49 -5.29 34.76
C ARG A 145 -3.56 -4.25 34.43
N SER A 146 -3.95 -3.41 35.39
CA SER A 146 -4.90 -2.31 35.16
C SER A 146 -4.33 -1.28 34.19
N MET A 147 -3.09 -0.84 34.42
CA MET A 147 -2.40 0.10 33.53
C MET A 147 -2.28 -0.44 32.10
N THR A 148 -1.95 -1.71 31.96
CA THR A 148 -1.93 -2.38 30.66
C THR A 148 -3.28 -2.31 29.96
N LYS A 149 -4.38 -2.67 30.65
CA LYS A 149 -5.73 -2.61 30.07
C LYS A 149 -6.02 -1.18 29.58
N GLY A 150 -5.67 -0.18 30.37
CA GLY A 150 -5.80 1.23 29.98
C GLY A 150 -4.93 1.63 28.79
N LEU A 151 -3.78 0.98 28.56
CA LEU A 151 -2.96 1.18 27.37
C LEU A 151 -3.67 0.61 26.14
N VAL A 152 -4.14 -0.64 26.22
CA VAL A 152 -4.86 -1.32 25.13
C VAL A 152 -6.13 -0.56 24.77
N ASP A 153 -6.89 -0.09 25.76
CA ASP A 153 -8.09 0.73 25.54
C ASP A 153 -7.76 2.05 24.84
N LYS A 154 -6.63 2.70 25.19
CA LYS A 154 -6.18 3.94 24.52
C LYS A 154 -5.75 3.69 23.08
N LEU A 155 -5.00 2.61 22.83
CA LEU A 155 -4.63 2.21 21.47
C LEU A 155 -5.87 1.90 20.64
N SER A 156 -6.87 1.24 21.25
CA SER A 156 -8.15 0.92 20.62
C SER A 156 -8.87 2.20 20.19
N ARG A 157 -9.03 3.17 21.09
CA ARG A 157 -9.68 4.45 20.76
C ARG A 157 -8.98 5.22 19.64
N LYS A 158 -7.66 5.06 19.50
CA LYS A 158 -6.86 5.66 18.43
C LYS A 158 -6.89 4.86 17.12
N GLY A 159 -7.64 3.76 17.06
CA GLY A 159 -7.78 2.90 15.88
C GLY A 159 -6.79 1.75 15.84
N PHE A 160 -5.66 1.82 16.56
CA PHE A 160 -4.56 0.85 16.44
C PHE A 160 -4.88 -0.59 16.87
N THR A 161 -6.00 -0.81 17.56
CA THR A 161 -6.44 -2.15 18.03
C THR A 161 -7.95 -2.27 17.91
N VAL A 162 -8.55 -1.75 16.84
CA VAL A 162 -9.99 -1.87 16.58
C VAL A 162 -10.24 -2.47 15.21
N TYR A 163 -11.21 -3.36 15.19
CA TYR A 163 -11.75 -3.99 14.00
C TYR A 163 -13.03 -3.27 13.56
N LEU A 164 -13.22 -3.12 12.25
CA LEU A 164 -14.47 -2.69 11.64
C LEU A 164 -15.20 -3.94 11.17
N ASP A 165 -16.38 -4.22 11.72
CA ASP A 165 -17.20 -5.30 11.19
C ASP A 165 -17.86 -4.92 9.86
N GLU A 166 -18.43 -5.90 9.17
CA GLU A 166 -19.21 -5.73 7.93
C GLU A 166 -20.35 -4.70 8.05
N LYS A 167 -20.73 -4.32 9.29
CA LYS A 167 -21.80 -3.37 9.62
C LYS A 167 -21.25 -1.99 10.03
N GLY A 168 -19.94 -1.76 9.88
CA GLY A 168 -19.27 -0.51 10.21
C GLY A 168 -19.14 -0.22 11.70
N ARG A 169 -19.26 -1.23 12.57
CA ARG A 169 -19.16 -1.09 14.03
C ARG A 169 -17.72 -1.27 14.49
N TYR A 170 -17.32 -0.46 15.47
CA TYR A 170 -16.01 -0.54 16.12
C TYR A 170 -16.02 -1.61 17.21
N ILE A 171 -15.24 -2.68 17.05
CA ILE A 171 -15.14 -3.77 18.03
C ILE A 171 -13.75 -3.75 18.72
N PRO A 172 -13.69 -3.62 20.07
CA PRO A 172 -12.42 -3.64 20.81
C PRO A 172 -11.72 -5.01 20.75
N LEU A 173 -10.39 -5.00 20.53
CA LEU A 173 -9.58 -6.20 20.29
C LEU A 173 -9.68 -7.29 21.38
N ARG A 174 -9.89 -6.91 22.64
CA ARG A 174 -9.96 -7.85 23.77
C ARG A 174 -11.12 -8.85 23.64
N GLU A 175 -12.14 -8.54 22.85
CA GLU A 175 -13.29 -9.40 22.64
C GLU A 175 -13.03 -10.52 21.62
N TYR A 176 -11.94 -10.45 20.84
CA TYR A 176 -11.78 -11.25 19.60
C TYR A 176 -10.38 -11.79 19.31
N ALA A 177 -9.54 -12.05 20.33
CA ALA A 177 -8.23 -12.71 20.14
C ALA A 177 -8.29 -14.05 19.39
N ASN A 178 -9.47 -14.69 19.27
CA ASN A 178 -9.66 -16.01 18.66
C ASN A 178 -10.48 -16.04 17.34
N ALA A 179 -11.05 -14.94 16.84
CA ALA A 179 -11.82 -14.94 15.58
C ALA A 179 -11.22 -14.01 14.52
N LEU A 180 -9.90 -14.11 14.37
CA LEU A 180 -9.05 -13.39 13.42
C LEU A 180 -9.21 -13.88 11.97
N LEU A 181 -10.45 -14.09 11.53
CA LEU A 181 -10.82 -14.46 10.16
C LEU A 181 -12.09 -13.67 9.82
N GLU A 182 -11.95 -12.50 9.17
CA GLU A 182 -12.53 -12.27 7.83
C GLU A 182 -12.33 -10.85 7.26
N GLU A 183 -12.56 -9.69 7.92
CA GLU A 183 -12.50 -8.38 7.16
C GLU A 183 -12.06 -7.10 7.90
N GLN A 184 -11.49 -6.11 7.19
CA GLN A 184 -11.30 -4.67 7.53
C GLN A 184 -10.67 -4.27 8.89
N TRP A 185 -9.41 -3.80 8.83
CA TRP A 185 -8.60 -3.46 10.01
C TRP A 185 -8.03 -2.03 9.94
N VAL A 186 -8.32 -1.16 10.92
CA VAL A 186 -7.82 0.22 10.94
C VAL A 186 -6.41 0.28 11.56
N GLY A 187 -5.41 0.62 10.76
CA GLY A 187 -3.99 0.62 11.16
C GLY A 187 -3.46 1.87 11.82
N PHE A 188 -3.90 3.06 11.43
CA PHE A 188 -3.50 4.33 12.07
C PHE A 188 -4.36 5.50 11.58
N VAL A 189 -4.30 6.64 12.26
CA VAL A 189 -4.94 7.90 11.84
C VAL A 189 -3.85 8.91 11.50
N ASP A 190 -3.87 9.46 10.29
CA ASP A 190 -2.90 10.48 9.90
C ASP A 190 -3.22 11.87 10.48
N LYS A 191 -2.34 12.85 10.22
CA LYS A 191 -2.50 14.24 10.69
C LYS A 191 -3.75 14.94 10.15
N ALA A 192 -4.31 14.47 9.03
CA ALA A 192 -5.55 14.98 8.45
C ALA A 192 -6.79 14.27 9.00
N GLY A 193 -6.62 13.36 9.97
CA GLY A 193 -7.72 12.59 10.56
C GLY A 193 -8.17 11.41 9.72
N ARG A 194 -7.48 11.10 8.62
CA ARG A 194 -7.82 9.95 7.78
C ARG A 194 -7.41 8.68 8.48
N ARG A 195 -8.35 7.76 8.60
CA ARG A 195 -8.14 6.42 9.13
C ARG A 195 -7.62 5.56 7.98
N TRP A 196 -6.41 5.06 8.13
CA TRP A 196 -5.81 4.15 7.18
C TRP A 196 -6.05 2.74 7.64
N ASP A 197 -6.78 1.97 6.83
CA ASP A 197 -6.84 0.52 6.95
C ASP A 197 -5.60 -0.05 6.24
N LEU A 198 -4.81 -0.88 6.94
CA LEU A 198 -3.57 -1.42 6.38
C LEU A 198 -3.84 -2.33 5.18
N LEU A 199 -4.94 -3.09 5.20
CA LEU A 199 -5.34 -3.96 4.11
C LEU A 199 -5.79 -3.12 2.91
N ASN A 200 -6.63 -2.11 3.11
CA ASN A 200 -7.04 -1.22 2.02
C ASN A 200 -5.86 -0.41 1.47
N TYR A 201 -4.93 0.01 2.35
CA TYR A 201 -3.73 0.73 1.94
C TYR A 201 -2.79 -0.15 1.13
N SER A 202 -2.47 -1.36 1.63
CA SER A 202 -1.62 -2.31 0.92
C SER A 202 -2.27 -2.72 -0.40
N GLU A 203 -3.54 -3.06 -0.42
CA GLU A 203 -4.27 -3.38 -1.66
C GLU A 203 -4.23 -2.22 -2.67
N MET A 204 -4.59 -1.00 -2.23
CA MET A 204 -4.56 0.19 -3.08
C MET A 204 -3.16 0.46 -3.62
N LEU A 205 -2.15 0.45 -2.76
CA LEU A 205 -0.76 0.71 -3.12
C LEU A 205 -0.26 -0.31 -4.13
N THR A 206 -0.56 -1.59 -3.89
CA THR A 206 -0.17 -2.70 -4.76
C THR A 206 -0.82 -2.57 -6.14
N ARG A 207 -2.14 -2.32 -6.18
CA ARG A 207 -2.88 -2.08 -7.44
C ARG A 207 -2.33 -0.87 -8.19
N THR A 208 -2.05 0.22 -7.46
CA THR A 208 -1.54 1.46 -8.03
C THR A 208 -0.18 1.25 -8.69
N LYS A 209 0.77 0.63 -7.99
CA LYS A 209 2.14 0.44 -8.50
C LYS A 209 2.20 -0.55 -9.66
N VAL A 210 1.36 -1.59 -9.66
CA VAL A 210 1.23 -2.50 -10.81
C VAL A 210 0.61 -1.79 -12.01
N LEU A 211 -0.43 -0.97 -11.78
CA LEU A 211 -1.09 -0.22 -12.86
C LEU A 211 -0.15 0.83 -13.45
N GLU A 212 0.61 1.53 -12.62
CA GLU A 212 1.67 2.45 -13.05
C GLU A 212 2.66 1.73 -13.96
N ALA A 213 3.16 0.55 -13.53
CA ALA A 213 4.06 -0.26 -14.35
C ALA A 213 3.43 -0.66 -15.70
N SER A 214 2.16 -1.07 -15.68
CA SER A 214 1.40 -1.43 -16.88
C SER A 214 1.26 -0.25 -17.86
N ASN A 215 0.89 0.93 -17.36
CA ASN A 215 0.74 2.13 -18.19
C ASN A 215 2.06 2.49 -18.87
N VAL A 216 3.17 2.53 -18.11
CA VAL A 216 4.50 2.80 -18.68
C VAL A 216 4.89 1.73 -19.70
N GLY A 217 4.54 0.47 -19.45
CA GLY A 217 4.74 -0.64 -20.39
C GLY A 217 3.97 -0.44 -21.70
N THR A 218 2.72 0.00 -21.62
CA THR A 218 1.89 0.38 -22.77
C THR A 218 2.50 1.56 -23.54
N GLU A 219 2.84 2.65 -22.85
CA GLU A 219 3.40 3.86 -23.45
C GLU A 219 4.72 3.57 -24.19
N ASN A 220 5.65 2.89 -23.53
CA ASN A 220 6.94 2.55 -24.14
C ASN A 220 6.77 1.63 -25.35
N ARG A 221 5.83 0.68 -25.30
CA ARG A 221 5.53 -0.17 -26.46
C ARG A 221 4.91 0.62 -27.61
N MET A 222 4.05 1.59 -27.32
CA MET A 222 3.47 2.47 -28.34
C MET A 222 4.56 3.31 -29.02
N VAL A 223 5.38 4.00 -28.23
CA VAL A 223 6.47 4.84 -28.74
C VAL A 223 7.47 4.03 -29.56
N GLN A 224 7.83 2.83 -29.11
CA GLN A 224 8.72 1.93 -29.87
C GLN A 224 8.16 1.56 -31.25
N ASN A 225 6.83 1.56 -31.40
CA ASN A 225 6.14 1.28 -32.65
C ASN A 225 5.74 2.55 -33.42
N GLY A 226 6.31 3.71 -33.05
CA GLY A 226 6.05 4.98 -33.72
C GLY A 226 4.64 5.54 -33.48
N LEU A 227 3.94 5.05 -32.46
CA LEU A 227 2.61 5.51 -32.08
C LEU A 227 2.72 6.49 -30.91
N ASP A 228 2.07 7.64 -31.03
CA ASP A 228 2.23 8.75 -30.09
C ASP A 228 0.94 9.14 -29.35
N LEU A 229 -0.23 8.65 -29.77
CA LEU A 229 -1.51 9.08 -29.23
C LEU A 229 -2.11 8.04 -28.29
N VAL A 230 -2.51 8.49 -27.10
CA VAL A 230 -3.19 7.69 -26.09
C VAL A 230 -4.53 8.30 -25.73
N LEU A 231 -5.51 7.47 -25.41
CA LEU A 231 -6.82 7.88 -24.90
C LEU A 231 -6.89 7.51 -23.43
N ILE A 232 -7.21 8.47 -22.57
CA ILE A 232 -7.53 8.15 -21.17
C ILE A 232 -8.92 7.52 -21.11
N SER A 233 -8.99 6.29 -20.61
CA SER A 233 -10.23 5.55 -20.48
C SER A 233 -11.16 6.19 -19.45
N SER A 234 -12.46 6.02 -19.63
CA SER A 234 -13.46 6.55 -18.70
C SER A 234 -13.96 5.48 -17.75
N HIS A 235 -13.85 5.76 -16.46
CA HIS A 235 -14.27 4.89 -15.37
C HIS A 235 -15.19 5.60 -14.38
N HIS A 236 -15.69 6.79 -14.73
CA HIS A 236 -16.51 7.64 -13.85
C HIS A 236 -15.77 8.00 -12.57
N ALA A 237 -14.50 8.42 -12.70
CA ALA A 237 -13.73 8.87 -11.55
C ALA A 237 -14.42 10.04 -10.83
N ASP A 238 -14.39 10.02 -9.49
CA ASP A 238 -14.94 11.11 -8.66
C ASP A 238 -13.90 12.18 -8.31
N ASP A 239 -12.63 11.94 -8.64
CA ASP A 239 -11.48 12.79 -8.29
C ASP A 239 -11.03 13.69 -9.47
N TRP A 240 -9.76 14.13 -9.45
CA TRP A 240 -9.21 14.97 -10.50
C TRP A 240 -9.13 14.26 -11.87
N CYS A 241 -9.11 12.93 -11.90
CA CYS A 241 -9.01 12.14 -13.13
C CYS A 241 -10.21 12.37 -14.05
N ARG A 242 -11.39 12.65 -13.49
CA ARG A 242 -12.64 12.93 -14.22
C ARG A 242 -12.52 14.03 -15.26
N PHE A 243 -11.60 14.98 -15.05
CA PHE A 243 -11.39 16.10 -15.97
C PHE A 243 -10.61 15.69 -17.23
N TYR A 244 -9.96 14.53 -17.22
CA TYR A 244 -9.10 14.04 -18.28
C TYR A 244 -9.67 12.80 -18.99
N GLU A 245 -10.70 12.14 -18.44
CA GLU A 245 -11.36 11.00 -19.08
C GLU A 245 -11.91 11.31 -20.49
N ASN A 246 -11.85 10.32 -21.38
CA ASN A 246 -12.27 10.40 -22.78
C ASN A 246 -11.53 11.46 -23.62
N ARG A 247 -10.33 11.88 -23.19
CA ARG A 247 -9.48 12.81 -23.95
C ARG A 247 -8.23 12.12 -24.47
N VAL A 248 -7.78 12.59 -25.63
CA VAL A 248 -6.58 12.07 -26.31
C VAL A 248 -5.38 12.96 -25.99
N PHE A 249 -4.24 12.34 -25.73
CA PHE A 249 -2.97 12.99 -25.39
C PHE A 249 -1.83 12.43 -26.26
N SER A 250 -0.79 13.25 -26.42
CA SER A 250 0.47 12.88 -27.06
C SER A 250 1.48 12.42 -26.01
N ILE A 251 2.01 11.20 -26.14
CA ILE A 251 3.02 10.64 -25.22
C ILE A 251 4.30 11.49 -25.27
N SER A 252 4.80 11.78 -26.47
CA SER A 252 6.02 12.59 -26.67
C SER A 252 5.81 14.08 -26.44
N GLY A 253 4.56 14.55 -26.50
CA GLY A 253 4.21 15.96 -26.46
C GLY A 253 4.50 16.74 -27.74
N GLN A 254 4.84 16.06 -28.84
CA GLN A 254 5.18 16.68 -30.11
C GLN A 254 3.96 16.94 -31.02
N SER A 255 2.79 16.41 -30.66
CA SER A 255 1.56 16.65 -31.42
C SER A 255 1.17 18.12 -31.42
N SER A 256 0.84 18.66 -32.61
CA SER A 256 0.28 20.00 -32.75
C SER A 256 -1.22 20.07 -32.45
N GLU A 257 -1.90 18.92 -32.43
CA GLU A 257 -3.36 18.81 -32.27
C GLU A 257 -3.76 18.37 -30.85
N TYR A 258 -2.95 17.53 -30.21
CA TYR A 258 -3.25 16.97 -28.89
C TYR A 258 -2.27 17.43 -27.82
N PRO A 259 -2.74 17.72 -26.59
CA PRO A 259 -1.86 18.14 -25.51
C PRO A 259 -0.90 17.01 -25.08
N PRO A 260 0.28 17.35 -24.52
CA PRO A 260 1.23 16.37 -24.00
C PRO A 260 0.66 15.64 -22.78
N LEU A 261 0.91 14.33 -22.68
CA LEU A 261 0.49 13.49 -21.56
C LEU A 261 1.10 13.96 -20.22
N SER A 262 2.30 14.55 -20.27
CA SER A 262 2.97 15.12 -19.08
C SER A 262 2.23 16.27 -18.40
N GLN A 263 1.19 16.84 -19.03
CA GLN A 263 0.29 17.80 -18.37
C GLN A 263 -0.70 17.14 -17.40
N VAL A 264 -0.91 15.83 -17.51
CA VAL A 264 -1.80 15.09 -16.62
C VAL A 264 -1.06 14.81 -15.29
N PRO A 265 -1.68 15.08 -14.13
CA PRO A 265 -1.05 14.81 -12.84
C PRO A 265 -0.55 13.36 -12.72
N ASN A 266 0.61 13.18 -12.09
CA ASN A 266 1.25 11.87 -11.84
C ASN A 266 1.48 11.01 -13.11
N GLY A 267 1.60 11.62 -14.29
CA GLY A 267 1.89 10.91 -15.54
C GLY A 267 0.66 10.28 -16.22
N GLY A 268 -0.53 10.38 -15.62
CA GLY A 268 -1.77 9.89 -16.24
C GLY A 268 -2.70 9.13 -15.30
N CYS A 269 -3.97 9.05 -15.69
CA CYS A 269 -4.91 8.05 -15.19
C CYS A 269 -4.67 6.69 -15.88
N PRO A 270 -5.30 5.58 -15.44
CA PRO A 270 -5.40 4.37 -16.26
C PRO A 270 -5.77 4.67 -17.73
N MET A 271 -5.07 4.04 -18.68
CA MET A 271 -5.24 4.22 -20.14
C MET A 271 -5.60 2.92 -20.88
#